data_AF-Q4PN75-F1
#
_entry.id   AF-Q4PN75-F1
#
_cell.length_a   1.000
_cell.length_b   1.000
_cell.length_c   1.000
_cell.angle_alpha   90.00
_cell.angle_beta   90.00
_cell.angle_gamma   90.00
#
_symmetry.space_group_name_H-M   'P 1'
#
loop_
_entity.id
_entity.type
_entity.pdbx_description
1 polymer ?
#
loop_
_entity_poly.entity_id
_entity_poly.type
_entity_poly.pdbx_seq_one_letter_code
_entity_poly.pdbx_strand_id
1 'polypeptide(L)' 'MRSSFIFCLLAMCYIASANEYYCSDMPGNSCRKFCYNYYGDSELRTTDPGTACQTSGQKPGTCKNGECEKK' A
#
# COMPACT_ATOMS: atom_id res chain seq x y z
N MET A 1 4.40 -19.71 -35.01
CA MET A 1 3.77 -19.95 -33.69
C MET A 1 4.50 -19.34 -32.49
N ARG A 2 5.74 -18.82 -32.61
CA ARG A 2 6.43 -18.13 -31.48
C ARG A 2 5.93 -16.69 -31.24
N SER A 3 5.41 -16.03 -32.28
CA SER A 3 4.94 -14.63 -32.19
C SER A 3 3.73 -14.46 -31.27
N SER A 4 2.72 -15.34 -31.37
CA SER A 4 1.51 -15.28 -30.54
C SER A 4 1.81 -15.42 -29.04
N PHE A 5 2.81 -16.22 -28.66
CA PHE A 5 3.18 -16.42 -27.26
C PHE A 5 3.78 -15.15 -26.64
N ILE A 6 4.60 -14.42 -27.40
CA ILE A 6 5.20 -13.15 -26.96
C ILE A 6 4.12 -12.08 -26.78
N PHE A 7 3.16 -12.00 -27.72
CA PHE A 7 2.03 -11.07 -27.59
C PHE A 7 1.13 -11.39 -26.37
N CYS A 8 0.87 -12.67 -26.09
CA CYS A 8 0.12 -13.07 -24.91
C CYS A 8 0.85 -12.71 -23.61
N LEU A 9 2.17 -12.91 -23.54
CA LEU A 9 2.97 -12.53 -22.38
C LEU A 9 2.98 -11.00 -22.17
N LEU A 10 3.13 -10.23 -23.24
CA LEU A 10 3.06 -8.77 -23.18
C LEU A 10 1.69 -8.28 -22.68
N ALA A 11 0.60 -8.90 -23.13
CA ALA A 11 -0.76 -8.57 -22.67
C ALA A 11 -0.96 -8.89 -21.18
N MET A 12 -0.43 -10.02 -20.69
CA MET A 12 -0.50 -10.37 -19.28
C MET A 12 0.34 -9.42 -18.41
N CYS A 13 1.56 -9.08 -18.86
CA CYS A 13 2.41 -8.09 -18.18
C CYS A 13 1.72 -6.73 -18.09
N TYR A 14 1.04 -6.29 -19.16
CA TYR A 14 0.31 -5.04 -19.19
C TYR A 14 -0.86 -5.02 -18.18
N ILE A 15 -1.63 -6.11 -18.09
CA ILE A 15 -2.73 -6.22 -17.12
C ILE A 15 -2.20 -6.26 -15.68
N ALA A 16 -1.08 -6.94 -15.42
CA ALA A 16 -0.45 -6.99 -14.10
C ALA A 16 0.05 -5.61 -13.65
N SER A 17 0.66 -4.82 -14.56
CA SER A 17 1.12 -3.46 -14.25
C SER A 17 -0.03 -2.46 -14.04
N ALA A 18 -1.20 -2.71 -14.62
CA ALA A 18 -2.37 -1.83 -14.47
C ALA A 18 -3.04 -1.92 -13.08
N ASN A 19 -2.63 -2.89 -12.26
CA ASN A 19 -3.11 -3.06 -10.88
C ASN A 19 -2.07 -2.65 -9.84
N GLU A 20 -1.17 -1.73 -10.21
CA GLU A 20 -0.25 -1.13 -9.26
C GLU A 20 -1.01 -0.12 -8.38
N TYR A 21 -1.26 -0.52 -7.14
CA TYR A 21 -1.69 0.40 -6.10
C TYR A 21 -0.50 1.24 -5.67
N TYR A 22 -0.63 2.55 -5.84
CA TYR A 22 0.32 3.51 -5.32
C TYR A 22 -0.10 3.87 -3.90
N CYS A 23 0.72 3.48 -2.92
CA CYS A 23 0.46 3.76 -1.52
C CYS A 23 1.38 4.87 -1.03
N SER A 24 0.80 5.88 -0.40
CA SER A 24 1.51 6.95 0.29
C SER A 24 1.24 6.85 1.78
N ASP A 25 2.30 6.98 2.58
CA ASP A 25 2.18 7.07 4.03
C ASP A 25 1.43 8.34 4.42
N MET A 26 0.52 8.23 5.39
CA MET A 26 -0.13 9.41 5.95
C MET A 26 0.84 10.20 6.84
N PRO A 27 0.75 11.54 6.84
CA PRO A 27 1.58 12.37 7.69
C PRO A 27 1.39 12.01 9.17
N GLY A 28 2.50 11.94 9.93
CA GLY A 28 2.50 11.71 11.37
C GLY A 28 2.64 10.26 11.83
N ASN A 29 3.47 9.45 11.14
CA ASN A 29 3.74 8.04 11.49
C ASN A 29 2.45 7.26 11.78
N SER A 30 1.48 7.38 10.87
CA SER A 30 0.18 6.75 10.93
C SER A 30 0.27 5.25 10.67
N CYS A 31 -0.53 4.45 11.38
CA CYS A 31 -0.69 3.01 11.10
C CYS A 31 -1.61 2.71 9.92
N ARG A 32 -1.94 3.76 9.15
CA ARG A 32 -2.76 3.72 7.94
C ARG A 32 -2.03 4.41 6.81
N LYS A 33 -2.13 3.82 5.63
CA LYS A 33 -1.61 4.32 4.37
C LYS A 33 -2.77 4.59 3.42
N PHE A 34 -2.63 5.64 2.62
CA PHE A 34 -3.60 5.98 1.60
C PHE A 34 -3.11 5.38 0.29
N CYS A 35 -3.87 4.44 -0.26
CA CYS A 35 -3.53 3.81 -1.52
C CYS A 35 -4.52 4.25 -2.59
N TYR A 36 -4.01 4.57 -3.77
CA TYR A 36 -4.83 4.85 -4.93
C TYR A 36 -4.47 3.89 -6.06
N ASN A 37 -5.48 3.44 -6.80
CA ASN A 37 -5.25 2.64 -8.00
C ASN A 37 -5.10 3.55 -9.23
N TYR A 38 -4.70 2.95 -10.34
CA TYR A 38 -4.57 3.64 -11.63
C TYR A 38 -5.90 4.26 -12.13
N TYR A 39 -7.04 3.70 -11.70
CA TYR A 39 -8.38 4.18 -12.05
C TYR A 39 -8.85 5.37 -11.21
N GLY A 40 -8.05 5.82 -10.23
CA GLY A 40 -8.37 6.93 -9.34
C GLY A 40 -9.23 6.56 -8.13
N ASP A 41 -9.53 5.27 -7.93
CA ASP A 41 -10.12 4.82 -6.68
C ASP A 41 -9.11 4.96 -5.55
N SER A 42 -9.59 5.32 -4.37
CA SER A 42 -8.78 5.40 -3.17
C SER A 42 -9.27 4.45 -2.10
N GLU A 43 -8.33 3.78 -1.46
CA GLU A 43 -8.57 2.89 -0.33
C GLU A 43 -7.64 3.24 0.83
N LEU A 44 -8.19 3.17 2.05
CA LEU A 44 -7.42 3.30 3.27
C LEU A 44 -6.97 1.90 3.71
N ARG A 45 -5.66 1.65 3.69
CA ARG A 45 -5.11 0.35 4.12
C ARG A 45 -4.39 0.48 5.44
N THR A 46 -4.36 -0.61 6.19
CA THR A 46 -3.53 -0.70 7.39
C THR A 46 -2.07 -0.95 7.01
N THR A 47 -1.17 -0.36 7.78
CA THR A 47 0.26 -0.63 7.71
C THR A 47 0.54 -1.97 8.41
N ASP A 48 1.66 -2.60 8.05
CA ASP A 48 2.04 -3.88 8.62
C ASP A 48 2.11 -3.82 10.15
N PRO A 49 1.58 -4.83 10.86
CA PRO A 49 1.60 -4.86 12.31
C PRO A 49 3.04 -4.88 12.82
N GLY A 50 3.31 -4.17 13.91
CA GLY A 50 4.66 -4.01 14.46
C GLY A 50 5.47 -2.86 13.87
N THR A 51 5.00 -2.19 12.81
CA THR A 51 5.62 -0.97 12.29
C THR A 51 5.64 0.12 13.37
N ALA A 52 6.76 0.82 13.52
CA ALA A 52 6.89 1.89 14.50
C ALA A 52 5.96 3.06 14.15
N CYS A 53 5.24 3.57 15.14
CA CYS A 53 4.34 4.71 14.99
C CYS A 53 4.62 5.76 16.06
N GLN A 54 4.36 7.03 15.72
CA GLN A 54 4.59 8.15 16.63
C GLN A 54 3.53 9.23 16.42
N THR A 55 2.59 9.33 17.36
CA THR A 55 1.64 10.44 17.39
C THR A 55 2.26 11.62 18.12
N SER A 56 2.05 12.84 17.61
CA SER A 56 2.52 14.06 18.26
C SER A 56 2.04 14.14 19.70
N GLY A 57 2.96 14.41 20.64
CA GLY A 57 2.69 14.45 22.07
C GLY A 57 2.56 13.08 22.77
N GLN A 58 2.77 11.96 22.06
CA GLN A 58 2.72 10.62 22.64
C GLN A 58 4.07 9.90 22.55
N LYS A 59 4.26 8.90 23.43
CA LYS A 59 5.39 7.98 23.35
C LYS A 59 5.32 7.16 22.06
N PRO A 60 6.46 6.80 21.46
CA PRO A 60 6.49 5.91 20.30
C PRO A 60 5.82 4.57 20.62
N GLY A 61 5.12 4.03 19.64
CA GLY A 61 4.35 2.79 19.74
C GLY A 61 4.55 1.89 18.53
N THR A 62 3.70 0.89 18.42
CA THR A 62 3.67 -0.04 17.28
C THR A 62 2.27 -0.15 16.69
N CYS A 63 2.22 -0.31 15.38
CA CYS A 63 0.96 -0.48 14.67
C CYS A 63 0.32 -1.82 14.96
N LYS A 64 -0.98 -1.81 15.26
CA LYS A 64 -1.81 -2.99 15.39
C LYS A 64 -3.23 -2.64 15.01
N ASN A 65 -3.84 -3.43 14.13
CA ASN A 65 -5.20 -3.21 13.63
C ASN A 65 -5.44 -1.79 13.07
N GLY A 66 -4.41 -1.15 12.52
CA GLY A 66 -4.52 0.22 11.98
C GLY A 66 -4.49 1.33 13.03
N GLU A 67 -4.17 1.02 14.28
CA GLU A 67 -3.99 1.97 15.39
C GLU A 67 -2.56 1.90 15.95
N CYS A 68 -2.10 3.03 16.49
CA CYS A 68 -0.80 3.11 17.14
C CYS A 68 -0.94 2.71 18.61
N GLU A 69 -0.63 1.45 18.95
CA GLU A 69 -0.60 0.99 20.35
C GLU A 69 0.70 1.41 21.03
N LYS A 70 0.58 2.02 22.21
CA LYS A 70 1.72 2.38 23.06
C LYS A 70 2.32 1.12 23.66
N LYS A 71 3.65 1.09 23.75
CA LYS A 71 4.38 0.07 24.50
C LYS A 71 4.53 0.44 25.98
#